data_AF-A0A5F9C7H2-F1
#
_entry.id   AF-A0A5F9C7H2-F1
#
_cell.length_a   1.000
_cell.length_b   1.000
_cell.length_c   1.000
_cell.angle_alpha   90.00
_cell.angle_beta   90.00
_cell.angle_gamma   90.00
#
_symmetry.space_group_name_H-M   'P 1'
#
loop_
_entity.id
_entity.type
_entity.pdbx_description
1 polymer ?
#
loop_
_entity_poly.entity_id
_entity_poly.type
_entity_poly.pdbx_seq_one_letter_code
_entity_poly.pdbx_strand_id
1 'polypeptide(L)'
;MAWAPLLLLLLSHCTGSLSQPVLTQPPSLSASLGTTARLTCTLSTGYSVGSLGVLWLQQVPGRAPRYLLSYNTDEEKHQGSGVPTRFSGSKDTSENSFVLSISGLQPEDEADYYCATAHGSESSLHAHSASDDEEVRQKPQFLSHGL
;
A
#
# COMPACT_ATOMS: atom_id res chain seq x y z
N MET A 1 52.46 -22.69 7.16
CA MET A 1 51.66 -21.45 6.95
C MET A 1 50.50 -21.73 5.98
N ALA A 2 49.54 -22.57 6.39
CA ALA A 2 48.38 -22.96 5.57
C ALA A 2 47.05 -22.56 6.22
N TRP A 3 47.09 -21.80 7.32
CA TRP A 3 45.91 -21.36 8.06
C TRP A 3 45.26 -20.08 7.48
N ALA A 4 46.00 -19.31 6.68
CA ALA A 4 45.55 -18.07 6.07
C ALA A 4 44.38 -18.27 5.08
N PRO A 5 44.38 -19.30 4.20
CA PRO A 5 43.21 -19.56 3.36
C PRO A 5 42.00 -20.06 4.17
N LEU A 6 42.22 -20.72 5.32
CA LEU A 6 41.13 -21.18 6.20
C LEU A 6 40.46 -19.99 6.92
N LEU A 7 41.23 -18.97 7.29
CA LEU A 7 40.74 -17.71 7.85
C LEU A 7 39.97 -16.86 6.81
N LEU A 8 40.40 -16.87 5.55
CA LEU A 8 39.72 -16.16 4.46
C LEU A 8 38.37 -16.80 4.07
N LEU A 9 38.26 -18.14 4.17
CA LEU A 9 36.99 -18.84 3.99
C LEU A 9 36.00 -18.56 5.14
N LEU A 10 36.50 -18.30 6.35
CA LEU A 10 35.68 -17.97 7.52
C LEU A 10 35.09 -16.54 7.47
N LEU A 11 35.72 -15.61 6.74
CA LEU A 11 35.22 -14.24 6.56
C LEU A 11 34.18 -14.11 5.45
N SER A 12 33.99 -15.18 4.65
CA SER A 12 32.91 -15.28 3.66
C SER A 12 31.59 -15.68 4.31
N HIS A 13 31.23 -15.05 5.43
CA HIS A 13 29.86 -15.10 5.90
C HIS A 13 29.08 -14.12 5.05
N CYS A 14 28.34 -14.66 4.07
CA CYS A 14 27.37 -13.93 3.28
C CYS A 14 26.50 -13.09 4.22
N THR A 15 26.75 -11.78 4.27
CA THR A 15 25.81 -10.84 4.86
C THR A 15 24.65 -10.79 3.88
N GLY A 16 23.70 -11.70 4.06
CA GLY A 16 22.46 -11.68 3.30
C GLY A 16 21.79 -10.34 3.56
N SER A 17 21.76 -9.46 2.57
CA SER A 17 21.01 -8.22 2.66
C SER A 17 19.53 -8.61 2.74
N LEU A 18 18.94 -8.48 3.93
CA LEU A 18 17.49 -8.53 4.06
C LEU A 18 16.94 -7.31 3.32
N SER A 19 16.27 -7.53 2.20
CA SER A 19 15.52 -6.47 1.53
C SER A 19 14.43 -5.94 2.46
N GLN A 20 13.88 -4.77 2.18
CA GLN A 20 12.67 -4.28 2.82
C GLN A 20 11.47 -4.51 1.90
N PRO A 21 10.25 -4.72 2.44
CA PRO A 21 9.05 -4.80 1.62
C PRO A 21 8.80 -3.48 0.90
N VAL A 22 8.55 -3.55 -0.40
CA VAL A 22 8.17 -2.39 -1.23
C VAL A 22 6.71 -2.51 -1.61
N LEU A 23 5.98 -1.40 -1.52
CA LEU A 23 4.58 -1.30 -1.94
C LEU A 23 4.48 -0.47 -3.22
N THR A 24 3.75 -0.98 -4.20
CA THR A 24 3.54 -0.32 -5.50
C THR A 24 2.05 -0.09 -5.72
N GLN A 25 1.69 1.15 -6.06
CA GLN A 25 0.31 1.53 -6.40
C GLN A 25 0.23 1.99 -7.86
N PRO A 26 -0.89 1.75 -8.57
CA PRO A 26 -1.13 2.34 -9.88
C PRO A 26 -1.10 3.87 -9.80
N PRO A 27 -0.55 4.59 -10.80
CA PRO A 27 -0.37 6.04 -10.73
C PRO A 27 -1.70 6.83 -10.75
N SER A 28 -2.80 6.22 -11.17
CA SER A 28 -4.16 6.78 -11.12
C SER A 28 -5.22 5.70 -11.32
N LEU A 29 -6.44 6.01 -10.91
CA LEU A 29 -7.62 5.19 -11.13
C LEU A 29 -8.81 6.13 -11.36
N SER A 30 -9.54 5.92 -12.46
CA SER A 30 -10.79 6.62 -12.73
C SER A 30 -11.96 5.64 -12.60
N ALA A 31 -13.03 6.10 -11.95
CA ALA A 31 -14.25 5.33 -11.75
C ALA A 31 -15.46 6.27 -11.75
N SER A 32 -16.62 5.74 -12.13
CA SER A 32 -17.86 6.52 -12.19
C SER A 32 -18.52 6.64 -10.82
N LEU A 33 -19.22 7.75 -10.59
CA LEU A 33 -20.01 7.96 -9.37
C LEU A 33 -21.01 6.81 -9.16
N GLY A 34 -21.21 6.42 -7.91
CA GLY A 34 -22.10 5.33 -7.52
C GLY A 34 -21.54 3.92 -7.79
N THR A 35 -20.41 3.77 -8.49
CA THR A 35 -19.76 2.47 -8.70
C THR A 35 -18.84 2.10 -7.53
N THR A 36 -18.29 0.89 -7.56
CA THR A 36 -17.28 0.45 -6.60
C THR A 36 -15.88 0.65 -7.19
N ALA A 37 -15.06 1.50 -6.56
CA ALA A 37 -13.65 1.62 -6.89
C ALA A 37 -12.83 0.59 -6.11
N ARG A 38 -11.83 -0.03 -6.73
CA ARG A 38 -10.89 -0.95 -6.09
C ARG A 38 -9.46 -0.46 -6.31
N LEU A 39 -8.86 0.07 -5.26
CA LEU A 39 -7.48 0.53 -5.27
C LEU A 39 -6.57 -0.60 -4.83
N THR A 40 -5.53 -0.86 -5.59
CA THR A 40 -4.57 -1.94 -5.33
C THR A 40 -3.24 -1.38 -4.85
N CYS A 41 -2.62 -2.15 -3.95
CA CYS A 41 -1.30 -1.88 -3.40
C CYS A 41 -0.53 -3.19 -3.39
N THR A 42 0.31 -3.39 -4.40
CA THR A 42 1.05 -4.64 -4.63
C THR A 42 2.30 -4.68 -3.78
N LEU A 43 2.48 -5.79 -3.08
CA LEU A 43 3.66 -6.05 -2.27
C LEU A 43 4.74 -6.73 -3.10
N SER A 44 5.99 -6.27 -2.94
CA SER A 44 7.15 -6.82 -3.63
C SER A 44 7.28 -8.34 -3.44
N THR A 45 7.81 -9.00 -4.46
CA THR A 45 8.10 -10.44 -4.42
C THR A 45 9.05 -10.77 -3.27
N GLY A 46 8.90 -11.96 -2.68
CA GLY A 46 9.63 -12.38 -1.49
C GLY A 46 8.92 -12.10 -0.16
N TYR A 47 7.84 -11.33 -0.17
CA TYR A 47 6.92 -11.15 0.96
C TYR A 47 5.52 -11.61 0.59
N SER A 48 4.72 -11.93 1.60
CA SER A 48 3.32 -12.33 1.44
C SER A 48 2.40 -11.37 2.17
N VAL A 49 1.35 -10.91 1.48
CA VAL A 49 0.25 -10.17 2.11
C VAL A 49 -0.48 -11.02 3.16
N GLY A 50 -0.35 -12.35 3.13
CA GLY A 50 -0.92 -13.25 4.12
C GLY A 50 -0.35 -13.03 5.53
N SER A 51 0.91 -12.63 5.64
CA SER A 51 1.59 -12.43 6.93
C SER A 51 1.68 -10.97 7.37
N LEU A 52 1.14 -10.02 6.61
CA LEU A 52 1.29 -8.59 6.84
C LEU A 52 -0.06 -7.88 6.87
N GLY A 53 -0.19 -6.86 7.71
CA GLY A 53 -1.34 -5.94 7.70
C GLY A 53 -1.10 -4.74 6.80
N VAL A 54 -2.17 -4.04 6.43
CA VAL A 54 -2.12 -2.78 5.68
C VAL A 54 -2.82 -1.66 6.43
N LEU A 55 -2.27 -0.46 6.28
CA LEU A 55 -2.81 0.83 6.70
C LEU A 55 -3.19 1.61 5.44
N TRP A 56 -4.41 2.15 5.37
CA TRP A 56 -4.87 3.02 4.29
C TRP A 56 -5.05 4.46 4.78
N LEU A 57 -4.53 5.38 3.99
CA LEU A 57 -4.60 6.82 4.19
C LEU A 57 -5.25 7.47 2.97
N GLN A 58 -6.01 8.54 3.20
CA GLN A 58 -6.58 9.39 2.17
C GLN A 58 -6.05 10.80 2.32
N GLN A 59 -5.61 11.42 1.24
CA GLN A 59 -5.18 12.80 1.20
C GLN A 59 -5.98 13.56 0.14
N VAL A 60 -6.86 14.43 0.60
CA VAL A 60 -7.51 15.41 -0.27
C VAL A 60 -6.50 16.54 -0.53
N PRO A 61 -6.38 17.06 -1.77
CA PRO A 61 -5.46 18.16 -2.07
C PRO A 61 -5.59 19.33 -1.09
N GLY A 62 -4.45 19.82 -0.58
CA GLY A 62 -4.40 20.90 0.41
C GLY A 62 -4.75 20.50 1.84
N ARG A 63 -4.98 19.22 2.13
CA ARG A 63 -5.21 18.69 3.48
C ARG A 63 -4.13 17.70 3.89
N ALA A 64 -3.96 17.55 5.20
CA ALA A 64 -3.10 16.50 5.74
C ALA A 64 -3.70 15.10 5.46
N PRO A 65 -2.85 14.05 5.31
CA PRO A 65 -3.33 12.68 5.19
C PRO A 65 -4.22 12.28 6.37
N ARG A 66 -5.36 11.66 6.07
CA ARG A 66 -6.34 11.14 7.03
C ARG A 66 -6.28 9.62 7.05
N TYR A 67 -6.25 9.05 8.25
CA TYR A 67 -6.44 7.61 8.45
C TYR A 67 -7.83 7.14 8.02
N LEU A 68 -7.87 6.16 7.11
CA LEU A 68 -9.08 5.49 6.69
C LEU A 68 -9.31 4.22 7.51
N LEU A 69 -8.45 3.22 7.33
CA LEU A 69 -8.60 1.92 7.96
C LEU A 69 -7.29 1.16 8.02
N SER A 70 -7.24 0.16 8.89
CA SER A 70 -6.22 -0.88 8.89
C SER A 70 -6.88 -2.24 8.72
N TYR A 71 -6.28 -3.11 7.92
CA TYR A 71 -6.77 -4.46 7.66
C TYR A 71 -5.64 -5.48 7.81
N ASN A 72 -5.82 -6.44 8.72
CA ASN A 72 -4.99 -7.64 8.79
C ASN A 72 -5.82 -8.89 8.50
N THR A 73 -6.88 -9.11 9.27
CA THR A 73 -7.89 -10.14 9.03
C THR A 73 -9.29 -9.55 9.21
N ASP A 74 -10.33 -10.36 9.02
CA ASP A 74 -11.70 -9.89 9.25
C ASP A 74 -12.00 -9.62 10.74
N GLU A 75 -11.31 -10.31 11.64
CA GLU A 75 -11.36 -10.11 13.09
C GLU A 75 -10.46 -8.96 13.53
N GLU A 76 -9.33 -8.75 12.84
CA GLU A 76 -8.35 -7.69 13.13
C GLU A 76 -8.39 -6.58 12.07
N LYS A 77 -9.52 -5.87 12.03
CA LYS A 77 -9.69 -4.66 11.21
C LYS A 77 -10.18 -3.50 12.05
N HIS A 78 -9.72 -2.31 11.69
CA HIS A 78 -10.11 -1.07 12.36
C HIS A 78 -10.50 -0.04 11.32
N GLN A 79 -11.66 0.58 11.52
CA GLN A 79 -12.12 1.71 10.74
C GLN A 79 -11.76 3.01 11.48
N GLY A 80 -11.30 4.02 10.77
CA GLY A 80 -11.00 5.33 11.31
C GLY A 80 -12.25 6.05 11.79
N SER A 81 -12.09 6.93 12.78
CA SER A 81 -13.21 7.71 13.30
C SER A 81 -13.85 8.56 12.20
N GLY A 82 -15.18 8.47 12.07
CA GLY A 82 -15.98 9.15 11.07
C GLY A 82 -15.68 8.73 9.62
N VAL A 83 -14.99 7.59 9.40
CA VAL A 83 -14.78 7.03 8.05
C VAL A 83 -16.02 6.22 7.68
N PRO A 84 -16.68 6.50 6.54
CA PRO A 84 -17.89 5.81 6.15
C PRO A 84 -17.69 4.31 5.95
N THR A 85 -18.71 3.51 6.22
CA THR A 85 -18.68 2.04 6.07
C THR A 85 -18.51 1.56 4.62
N ARG A 86 -18.66 2.47 3.65
CA ARG A 86 -18.41 2.18 2.23
C ARG A 86 -16.93 1.88 1.92
N PHE A 87 -16.02 2.30 2.79
CA PHE A 87 -14.60 1.96 2.73
C PHE A 87 -14.33 0.62 3.40
N SER A 88 -13.67 -0.29 2.69
CA SER A 88 -13.34 -1.63 3.18
C SER A 88 -11.98 -2.09 2.66
N GLY A 89 -11.20 -2.74 3.51
CA GLY A 89 -9.91 -3.35 3.14
C GLY A 89 -10.05 -4.85 2.92
N SER A 90 -9.23 -5.39 2.03
CA SER A 90 -9.04 -6.83 1.86
C SER A 90 -7.63 -7.17 1.34
N LYS A 91 -7.32 -8.46 1.22
CA LYS A 91 -6.07 -8.99 0.67
C LYS A 91 -6.38 -9.87 -0.54
N ASP A 92 -5.65 -9.65 -1.63
CA ASP A 92 -5.64 -10.54 -2.79
C ASP A 92 -4.33 -11.33 -2.77
N THR A 93 -4.42 -12.60 -2.37
CA THR A 93 -3.23 -13.47 -2.23
C THR A 93 -2.71 -13.99 -3.57
N SER A 94 -3.54 -14.04 -4.61
CA SER A 94 -3.11 -14.38 -5.97
C SER A 94 -2.22 -13.29 -6.57
N GLU A 95 -2.61 -12.03 -6.38
CA GLU A 95 -1.89 -10.87 -6.91
C GLU A 95 -0.89 -10.27 -5.91
N ASN A 96 -0.70 -10.91 -4.75
CA ASN A 96 0.10 -10.43 -3.63
C ASN A 96 -0.14 -8.95 -3.31
N SER A 97 -1.40 -8.54 -3.22
CA SER A 97 -1.79 -7.13 -3.07
C SER A 97 -2.79 -6.90 -1.95
N PHE A 98 -2.71 -5.71 -1.36
CA PHE A 98 -3.75 -5.16 -0.51
C PHE A 98 -4.76 -4.40 -1.37
N VAL A 99 -6.04 -4.49 -1.02
CA VAL A 99 -7.12 -3.87 -1.78
C VAL A 99 -7.96 -2.97 -0.87
N LEU A 100 -8.14 -1.71 -1.25
CA LEU A 100 -9.15 -0.82 -0.69
C LEU A 100 -10.34 -0.76 -1.64
N SER A 101 -11.52 -1.16 -1.16
CA SER A 101 -12.78 -1.07 -1.89
C SER A 101 -13.61 0.08 -1.34
N ILE A 102 -14.07 0.96 -2.24
CA ILE A 102 -14.95 2.09 -1.94
C ILE A 102 -16.25 1.88 -2.71
N SER A 103 -17.30 1.44 -2.02
CA SER A 103 -18.61 1.23 -2.65
C SER A 103 -19.39 2.54 -2.78
N GLY A 104 -20.17 2.70 -3.85
CA GLY A 104 -21.00 3.89 -4.03
C GLY A 104 -20.18 5.19 -4.06
N LEU A 105 -19.16 5.22 -4.92
CA LEU A 105 -18.18 6.31 -5.02
C LEU A 105 -18.85 7.69 -5.10
N GLN A 106 -18.38 8.63 -4.27
CA GLN A 106 -18.93 9.98 -4.16
C GLN A 106 -17.93 11.04 -4.66
N PRO A 107 -18.38 12.27 -5.00
CA PRO A 107 -17.46 13.34 -5.42
C PRO A 107 -16.38 13.65 -4.38
N GLU A 108 -16.71 13.53 -3.10
CA GLU A 108 -15.79 13.79 -1.98
C GLU A 108 -14.70 12.72 -1.83
N ASP A 109 -14.82 11.60 -2.55
CA ASP A 109 -13.84 10.52 -2.56
C ASP A 109 -12.69 10.79 -3.57
N GLU A 110 -12.74 11.89 -4.33
CA GLU A 110 -11.62 12.34 -5.18
C GLU A 110 -10.43 12.79 -4.32
N ALA A 111 -9.41 11.95 -4.23
CA ALA A 111 -8.25 12.14 -3.37
C ALA A 111 -7.08 11.27 -3.82
N ASP A 112 -5.89 11.57 -3.29
CA ASP A 112 -4.76 10.65 -3.31
C ASP A 112 -4.95 9.61 -2.19
N TYR A 113 -4.61 8.34 -2.46
CA TYR A 113 -4.73 7.25 -1.50
C TYR A 113 -3.38 6.56 -1.34
N TYR A 114 -2.99 6.28 -0.10
CA TYR A 114 -1.72 5.65 0.22
C TYR A 114 -1.92 4.41 1.06
N CYS A 115 -1.15 3.37 0.76
CA CYS A 115 -1.03 2.18 1.59
C CYS A 115 0.32 2.16 2.33
N ALA A 116 0.33 1.59 3.52
CA ALA A 116 1.54 1.28 4.27
C ALA A 116 1.41 -0.09 4.94
N THR A 117 2.53 -0.77 5.15
CA THR A 117 2.59 -2.04 5.89
C THR A 117 3.69 -1.97 6.94
N ALA A 118 3.53 -2.68 8.06
CA ALA A 118 4.57 -2.80 9.07
C ALA A 118 5.19 -4.20 8.96
N HIS A 119 6.50 -4.26 8.71
CA HIS A 119 7.26 -5.49 8.84
C HIS A 119 7.52 -5.75 10.34
N GLY A 120 7.34 -7.00 10.80
CA GLY A 120 7.60 -7.43 12.16
C GLY A 120 9.11 -7.45 12.48
N SER A 121 9.72 -6.27 12.56
CA SER A 121 10.96 -5.94 13.27
C SER A 121 11.17 -4.44 13.05
N GLU A 122 10.83 -3.67 14.08
CA GLU A 122 10.91 -2.21 14.16
C GLU A 122 9.92 -1.42 13.30
N SER A 123 9.08 -0.65 14.01
CA SER A 123 8.09 0.28 13.46
C SER A 123 8.76 1.30 12.53
N SER A 124 8.66 1.05 11.22
CA SER A 124 8.98 2.03 10.20
C SER A 124 7.84 2.05 9.18
N LEU A 125 7.09 3.15 9.18
CA LEU A 125 6.10 3.46 8.15
C LEU A 125 6.86 3.83 6.88
N HIS A 126 7.16 2.85 6.03
CA HIS A 126 7.80 3.11 4.74
C HIS A 126 6.75 3.36 3.67
N ALA A 127 6.44 4.64 3.44
CA ALA A 127 5.77 5.10 2.24
C ALA A 127 6.85 5.59 1.26
N HIS A 128 7.26 4.75 0.32
CA HIS A 128 8.11 5.19 -0.78
C HIS A 128 7.24 5.59 -1.96
N SER A 129 7.07 6.90 -2.17
CA SER A 129 6.67 7.41 -3.48
C SER A 129 7.88 7.24 -4.40
N ALA A 130 7.73 6.53 -5.51
CA ALA A 130 8.69 6.59 -6.60
C ALA A 130 8.73 8.05 -7.09
N SER A 131 9.81 8.74 -6.73
CA SER A 131 10.19 10.04 -7.28
C SER A 131 11.34 9.76 -8.23
N ASP A 132 11.06 9.72 -9.52
CA ASP A 132 11.97 10.17 -10.57
C ASP A 132 11.10 10.53 -11.79
N ASP A 133 11.20 11.81 -12.18
CA ASP A 133 10.73 12.49 -13.40
C ASP A 133 9.20 12.58 -13.70
N GLU A 134 8.73 13.83 -13.63
CA GLU A 134 7.49 14.45 -14.16
C GLU A 134 6.12 13.72 -14.01
N GLU A 135 5.29 14.33 -13.13
CA GLU A 135 3.82 14.23 -13.05
C GLU A 135 3.21 12.88 -12.60
N VAL A 136 3.26 12.60 -11.27
CA VAL A 136 2.36 11.63 -10.64
C VAL A 136 1.14 12.36 -10.09
N ARG A 137 0.12 12.46 -10.93
CA ARG A 137 -1.20 13.00 -10.58
C ARG A 137 -2.17 11.84 -10.43
N GLN A 138 -2.39 11.39 -9.20
CA GLN A 138 -3.38 10.37 -8.88
C GLN A 138 -4.77 11.03 -8.85
N LYS A 139 -5.26 11.43 -10.04
CA LYS A 139 -6.57 12.08 -10.19
C LYS A 139 -7.63 11.06 -10.63
N PRO A 140 -8.63 10.76 -9.80
CA PRO A 140 -9.88 10.20 -10.30
C PRO A 140 -10.56 11.26 -11.16
N GLN A 141 -10.55 11.09 -12.48
CA GLN A 141 -11.36 11.93 -13.34
C GLN A 141 -12.74 11.31 -13.46
N PHE A 142 -13.75 12.02 -12.97
CA PHE A 142 -15.15 11.66 -13.18
C PHE A 142 -15.47 11.74 -14.68
N LEU A 143 -15.92 10.64 -15.28
CA LEU A 143 -16.62 10.67 -16.55
C LEU A 143 -18.03 11.21 -16.29
N SER A 144 -18.22 12.51 -16.48
CA SER A 144 -19.56 13.10 -16.53
C SER A 144 -20.26 12.59 -17.78
N HIS A 145 -21.23 11.67 -17.65
CA HIS A 145 -22.21 11.46 -18.70
C HIS A 145 -23.11 12.70 -18.74
N GLY A 146 -23.03 13.46 -19.83
CA GLY A 146 -23.98 14.53 -20.14
C GLY A 146 -25.39 13.96 -20.30
N LEU A 147 -26.38 14.79 -19.94
CA LEU A 147 -27.80 14.57 -20.20
C LEU A 147 -28.08 14.17 -21.66
#